data_AF-A0A1V2IMH8-F1
#
_entry.id   AF-A0A1V2IMH8-F1
#
_cell.length_a   1.000
_cell.length_b   1.000
_cell.length_c   1.000
_cell.angle_alpha   90.00
_cell.angle_beta   90.00
_cell.angle_gamma   90.00
#
_symmetry.space_group_name_H-M   'P 1'
#
loop_
_entity.id
_entity.type
_entity.pdbx_description
1 polymer ?
#
loop_
_entity_poly.entity_id
_entity_poly.type
_entity_poly.pdbx_seq_one_letter_code
_entity_poly.pdbx_strand_id
1 'polypeptide(L)'
;MDCDLRLPASVASGLTTAAGILTRLGREPLGPARWADYHRRFVERYGVSTAVPLTDVLDPAAGLGYPAGYPGSVLPVPPESVSERDQRLLALAWRALAAGGRLDLTDALIDEITDGDLFDARFLQAHGEIAGRLQARSLAAVDAGDYVLAITPARAAGTLSARFLTATGDRTMEHVYRQAPAIHAGAVAVQLSCPPRFTRGQNVARLPRFLPEVLAVGEPPIGERRLGPVDLALTATGRGLLLLETATGRIVDPQVHHALALDRQLPLLARFLAHVPRAYAAALTSFSFGPAAVALPHLPEVRYGRIILAPERWRLVTADLPAAGVPAADWNDAVDRWRRRERCPGLVELADGDLTLRLDLSVPAHAAILRDHLAEHGTALLNRAATEDGLAWIGRAHEIVMPVVRAGQPTPNKLGPLLVRRDNADGDRPGALDARWISARVHTHPAAMDDLLATHLPDLRAQLGGADLWMVRYRNPELTDHLRVRVATGGPSRQPASPPSADGARRSPRRAPSERSPSTPTSRRPDGTAPGWPSPRPRPCSAPTRRRPSPCCGTHRQACTATLSRRSPCSTSPKRSSATCTAPPTISPRVPFPARLSNTTSLVPRPGWPGTAPRAPTPCCPANSPRCGRPEPTR
;
A
#
# COMPACT_ATOMS: atom_id res chain seq x y z
N MET A 1 -7.15 37.87 11.02
CA MET A 1 -6.85 37.92 9.57
C MET A 1 -7.91 38.79 9.00
N ASP A 2 -7.52 39.96 8.52
CA ASP A 2 -8.45 41.09 8.47
C ASP A 2 -8.92 41.22 7.02
N CYS A 3 -9.67 40.20 6.60
CA CYS A 3 -10.27 40.05 5.28
C CYS A 3 -11.50 39.12 5.34
N ASP A 4 -12.70 39.69 5.20
CA ASP A 4 -13.88 38.93 4.70
C ASP A 4 -13.69 38.80 3.18
N LEU A 5 -13.51 37.57 2.69
CA LEU A 5 -13.32 37.27 1.27
C LEU A 5 -14.37 36.27 0.83
N ARG A 6 -15.24 36.70 -0.09
CA ARG A 6 -16.23 35.86 -0.75
C ARG A 6 -15.73 35.56 -2.15
N LEU A 7 -15.78 34.28 -2.53
CA LEU A 7 -15.32 33.80 -3.82
C LEU A 7 -16.53 33.36 -4.66
N PRO A 8 -16.52 33.56 -6.00
CA PRO A 8 -17.53 33.00 -6.88
C PRO A 8 -17.63 31.48 -6.72
N ALA A 9 -18.87 30.95 -6.80
CA ALA A 9 -19.13 29.51 -6.65
C ALA A 9 -18.32 28.65 -7.65
N SER A 10 -17.99 29.20 -8.82
CA SER A 10 -17.12 28.60 -9.84
C SER A 10 -15.71 28.26 -9.34
N VAL A 11 -15.19 28.91 -8.29
CA VAL A 11 -13.92 28.56 -7.65
C VAL A 11 -14.07 27.27 -6.85
N ALA A 12 -15.13 27.15 -6.04
CA ALA A 12 -15.43 25.94 -5.28
C ALA A 12 -15.82 24.76 -6.20
N SER A 13 -16.58 25.01 -7.27
CA SER A 13 -16.81 24.02 -8.33
C SER A 13 -15.50 23.58 -8.98
N GLY A 14 -14.61 24.52 -9.30
CA GLY A 14 -13.29 24.22 -9.87
C GLY A 14 -12.44 23.32 -8.97
N LEU A 15 -12.37 23.60 -7.66
CA LEU A 15 -11.71 22.75 -6.68
C LEU A 15 -12.36 21.35 -6.58
N THR A 16 -13.69 21.27 -6.63
CA THR A 16 -14.43 20.01 -6.58
C THR A 16 -14.17 19.15 -7.84
N THR A 17 -14.23 19.76 -9.02
CA THR A 17 -13.89 19.12 -10.30
C THR A 17 -12.44 18.65 -10.32
N ALA A 18 -11.50 19.48 -9.85
CA ALA A 18 -10.08 19.11 -9.74
C ALA A 18 -9.88 17.86 -8.86
N ALA A 19 -10.53 17.79 -7.70
CA ALA A 19 -10.45 16.63 -6.82
C ALA A 19 -11.04 15.35 -7.45
N GLY A 20 -12.15 15.47 -8.18
CA GLY A 20 -12.73 14.36 -8.94
C GLY A 20 -11.79 13.83 -10.04
N ILE A 21 -11.25 14.74 -10.86
CA ILE A 21 -10.32 14.41 -11.94
C ILE A 21 -9.03 13.78 -11.40
N LEU A 22 -8.44 14.34 -10.35
CA LEU A 22 -7.23 13.77 -9.71
C LEU A 22 -7.45 12.37 -9.15
N THR A 23 -8.61 12.14 -8.52
CA THR A 23 -8.95 10.82 -7.96
C THR A 23 -9.19 9.79 -9.07
N ARG A 24 -9.85 10.19 -10.18
CA ARG A 24 -10.06 9.34 -11.35
C ARG A 24 -8.77 9.05 -12.11
N LEU A 25 -7.91 10.05 -12.29
CA LEU A 25 -6.59 9.90 -12.92
C LEU A 25 -5.51 9.36 -11.95
N GLY A 26 -5.87 8.83 -10.78
CA GLY A 26 -4.92 8.21 -9.86
C GLY A 26 -4.21 7.02 -10.48
N ARG A 27 -2.91 6.86 -10.23
CA ARG A 27 -2.13 5.70 -10.74
C ARG A 27 -2.47 4.37 -10.08
N GLU A 28 -3.03 4.42 -8.89
CA GLU A 28 -3.34 3.25 -8.06
C GLU A 28 -4.86 3.24 -7.76
N PRO A 29 -5.73 2.96 -8.76
CA PRO A 29 -7.20 3.04 -8.59
C PRO A 29 -7.77 2.02 -7.59
N LEU A 30 -7.00 0.98 -7.24
CA LEU A 30 -7.31 0.02 -6.19
C LEU A 30 -6.53 0.25 -4.88
N GLY A 31 -5.80 1.36 -4.78
CA GLY A 31 -4.78 1.58 -3.75
C GLY A 31 -3.46 0.83 -4.03
N PRO A 32 -2.43 1.02 -3.18
CA PRO A 32 -1.07 0.67 -3.55
C PRO A 32 -0.78 -0.83 -3.65
N ALA A 33 0.03 -1.24 -4.64
CA ALA A 33 0.31 -2.66 -4.91
C ALA A 33 0.86 -3.44 -3.68
N ARG A 34 1.65 -2.78 -2.83
CA ARG A 34 2.15 -3.32 -1.54
C ARG A 34 1.05 -3.74 -0.56
N TRP A 35 -0.12 -3.09 -0.63
CA TRP A 35 -1.27 -3.41 0.22
C TRP A 35 -2.13 -4.53 -0.36
N ALA A 36 -2.21 -4.66 -1.68
CA ALA A 36 -2.79 -5.84 -2.33
C ALA A 36 -2.00 -7.11 -1.99
N ASP A 37 -0.66 -7.05 -2.00
CA ASP A 37 0.19 -8.17 -1.57
C ASP A 37 0.00 -8.50 -0.07
N TYR A 38 -0.08 -7.47 0.79
CA TYR A 38 -0.33 -7.66 2.22
C TYR A 38 -1.71 -8.28 2.51
N HIS A 39 -2.75 -7.89 1.77
CA HIS A 39 -4.09 -8.51 1.83
C HIS A 39 -4.07 -9.97 1.37
N ARG A 40 -3.40 -10.27 0.24
CA ARG A 40 -3.19 -11.65 -0.24
C ARG A 40 -2.52 -12.52 0.82
N ARG A 41 -1.47 -12.02 1.47
CA ARG A 41 -0.75 -12.72 2.57
C ARG A 41 -1.64 -12.94 3.79
N PHE A 42 -2.46 -11.97 4.16
CA PHE A 42 -3.45 -12.14 5.23
C PHE A 42 -4.47 -13.23 4.90
N VAL A 43 -5.02 -13.23 3.69
CA VAL A 43 -6.00 -14.24 3.24
C VAL A 43 -5.39 -15.65 3.21
N GLU A 44 -4.15 -15.80 2.71
CA GLU A 44 -3.43 -17.08 2.71
C GLU A 44 -3.12 -17.60 4.13
N ARG A 45 -2.81 -16.70 5.08
CA ARG A 45 -2.46 -17.08 6.47
C ARG A 45 -3.68 -17.33 7.35
N TYR A 46 -4.63 -16.40 7.37
CA TYR A 46 -5.74 -16.37 8.34
C TYR A 46 -7.10 -16.71 7.72
N GLY A 47 -7.27 -16.49 6.42
CA GLY A 47 -8.54 -16.62 5.70
C GLY A 47 -9.35 -15.32 5.61
N VAL A 48 -10.43 -15.37 4.83
CA VAL A 48 -11.48 -14.32 4.82
C VAL A 48 -12.44 -14.50 6.00
N SER A 49 -13.17 -13.44 6.37
CA SER A 49 -14.15 -13.46 7.49
C SER A 49 -13.56 -13.94 8.83
N THR A 50 -12.26 -13.72 9.03
CA THR A 50 -11.54 -14.06 10.25
C THR A 50 -11.04 -12.77 10.90
N ALA A 51 -11.39 -12.54 12.16
CA ALA A 51 -10.99 -11.36 12.92
C ALA A 51 -9.83 -11.70 13.86
N VAL A 52 -8.63 -11.22 13.53
CA VAL A 52 -7.36 -11.54 14.20
C VAL A 52 -6.84 -10.31 14.95
N PRO A 53 -6.40 -10.41 16.22
CA PRO A 53 -5.84 -9.27 16.97
C PRO A 53 -4.74 -8.53 16.19
N LEU A 54 -4.73 -7.20 16.30
CA LEU A 54 -3.77 -6.35 15.59
C LEU A 54 -2.32 -6.66 15.99
N THR A 55 -2.10 -7.01 17.26
CA THR A 55 -0.82 -7.52 17.80
C THR A 55 -0.33 -8.75 17.04
N ASP A 56 -1.21 -9.72 16.85
CA ASP A 56 -0.89 -11.04 16.30
C ASP A 56 -0.59 -10.96 14.80
N VAL A 57 -1.24 -10.06 14.07
CA VAL A 57 -0.97 -9.81 12.66
C VAL A 57 0.35 -9.07 12.48
N LEU A 58 0.67 -8.10 13.35
CA LEU A 58 1.89 -7.29 13.28
C LEU A 58 3.11 -7.94 13.95
N ASP A 59 2.95 -9.08 14.62
CA ASP A 59 4.07 -9.84 15.18
C ASP A 59 5.04 -10.28 14.05
N PRO A 60 6.35 -10.01 14.17
CA PRO A 60 7.31 -10.28 13.10
C PRO A 60 7.74 -11.76 12.98
N ALA A 61 7.42 -12.61 13.96
CA ALA A 61 7.79 -14.03 13.98
C ALA A 61 6.57 -14.96 13.84
N ALA A 62 5.47 -14.63 14.53
CA ALA A 62 4.22 -15.38 14.54
C ALA A 62 3.14 -14.81 13.61
N GLY A 63 3.29 -13.56 13.12
CA GLY A 63 2.29 -12.87 12.31
C GLY A 63 2.63 -12.74 10.82
N LEU A 64 2.37 -11.56 10.27
CA LEU A 64 2.81 -11.09 8.95
C LEU A 64 3.89 -10.01 9.04
N GLY A 65 4.10 -9.43 10.22
CA GLY A 65 4.81 -8.16 10.37
C GLY A 65 4.10 -7.00 9.65
N TYR A 66 4.86 -5.94 9.37
CA TYR A 66 4.36 -4.77 8.62
C TYR A 66 4.43 -4.98 7.09
N PRO A 67 3.61 -4.27 6.29
CA PRO A 67 3.66 -4.29 4.83
C PRO A 67 5.03 -3.91 4.25
N ALA A 68 5.30 -4.30 3.00
CA ALA A 68 6.52 -3.94 2.31
C ALA A 68 6.73 -2.40 2.26
N GLY A 69 7.97 -1.94 2.46
CA GLY A 69 8.28 -0.51 2.59
C GLY A 69 8.03 0.08 3.98
N TYR A 70 7.78 -0.75 4.99
CA TYR A 70 7.90 -0.37 6.41
C TYR A 70 9.28 -0.74 6.95
N PRO A 71 9.93 0.13 7.75
CA PRO A 71 11.13 -0.24 8.50
C PRO A 71 10.92 -1.53 9.30
N GLY A 72 11.82 -2.50 9.13
CA GLY A 72 11.73 -3.82 9.74
C GLY A 72 10.82 -4.84 9.02
N SER A 73 10.15 -4.46 7.92
CA SER A 73 9.45 -5.43 7.07
C SER A 73 10.44 -6.27 6.27
N VAL A 74 10.25 -7.59 6.27
CA VAL A 74 10.96 -8.54 5.40
C VAL A 74 10.23 -8.82 4.08
N LEU A 75 9.07 -8.19 3.87
CA LEU A 75 8.27 -8.40 2.66
C LEU A 75 8.87 -7.64 1.48
N PRO A 76 9.01 -8.27 0.30
CA PRO A 76 9.61 -7.62 -0.87
C PRO A 76 8.73 -6.46 -1.34
N VAL A 77 9.34 -5.32 -1.64
CA VAL A 77 8.65 -4.17 -2.25
C VAL A 77 8.30 -4.54 -3.68
N PRO A 78 7.00 -4.51 -4.10
CA PRO A 78 6.64 -4.72 -5.48
C PRO A 78 7.33 -3.68 -6.38
N PRO A 79 7.92 -4.07 -7.52
CA PRO A 79 8.57 -3.13 -8.43
C PRO A 79 7.53 -2.17 -9.01
N GLU A 80 7.90 -0.90 -9.15
CA GLU A 80 7.02 0.08 -9.78
C GLU A 80 6.99 -0.14 -11.29
N SER A 81 5.80 -0.38 -11.84
CA SER A 81 5.59 -0.60 -13.28
C SER A 81 5.03 0.63 -13.99
N VAL A 82 5.25 0.71 -15.29
CA VAL A 82 4.59 1.67 -16.19
C VAL A 82 3.25 1.07 -16.60
N SER A 83 2.15 1.71 -16.21
CA SER A 83 0.79 1.29 -16.59
C SER A 83 0.40 1.77 -18.00
N GLU A 84 -0.65 1.23 -18.60
CA GLU A 84 -1.17 1.74 -19.88
C GLU A 84 -1.61 3.21 -19.77
N ARG A 85 -2.26 3.59 -18.66
CA ARG A 85 -2.56 4.98 -18.29
C ARG A 85 -1.31 5.87 -18.37
N ASP A 86 -0.18 5.42 -17.82
CA ASP A 86 1.09 6.16 -17.87
C ASP A 86 1.61 6.29 -19.31
N GLN A 87 1.50 5.23 -20.14
CA GLN A 87 1.90 5.27 -21.56
C GLN A 87 1.03 6.22 -22.39
N ARG A 88 -0.30 6.17 -22.22
CA ARG A 88 -1.27 7.05 -22.91
C ARG A 88 -1.00 8.52 -22.54
N LEU A 89 -0.79 8.81 -21.25
CA LEU A 89 -0.42 10.16 -20.78
C LEU A 89 0.93 10.66 -21.31
N LEU A 90 1.94 9.80 -21.41
CA LEU A 90 3.23 10.16 -21.99
C LEU A 90 3.14 10.45 -23.50
N ALA A 91 2.32 9.70 -24.24
CA ALA A 91 2.05 9.97 -25.65
C ALA A 91 1.31 11.30 -25.84
N LEU A 92 0.33 11.61 -24.99
CA LEU A 92 -0.37 12.91 -24.98
C LEU A 92 0.55 14.08 -24.60
N ALA A 93 1.42 13.88 -23.59
CA ALA A 93 2.43 14.87 -23.20
C ALA A 93 3.40 15.20 -24.34
N TRP A 94 3.89 14.17 -25.04
CA TRP A 94 4.77 14.34 -26.20
C TRP A 94 4.08 15.09 -27.35
N ARG A 95 2.80 14.77 -27.65
CA ARG A 95 2.01 15.50 -28.66
C ARG A 95 1.85 16.99 -28.31
N ALA A 96 1.55 17.31 -27.05
CA ALA A 96 1.43 18.69 -26.57
C ALA A 96 2.75 19.47 -26.72
N LEU A 97 3.87 18.88 -26.29
CA LEU A 97 5.20 19.49 -26.44
C LEU A 97 5.63 19.64 -27.90
N ALA A 98 5.34 18.67 -28.76
CA ALA A 98 5.61 18.74 -30.20
C ALA A 98 4.81 19.87 -30.90
N ALA A 99 3.59 20.15 -30.43
CA ALA A 99 2.80 21.31 -30.84
C ALA A 99 3.24 22.64 -30.18
N GLY A 100 4.24 22.61 -29.28
CA GLY A 100 4.72 23.78 -28.54
C GLY A 100 3.76 24.30 -27.48
N GLY A 101 2.82 23.47 -27.01
CA GLY A 101 1.74 23.84 -26.11
C GLY A 101 1.64 22.98 -24.85
N ARG A 102 0.49 23.10 -24.19
CA ARG A 102 0.12 22.38 -22.96
C ARG A 102 -0.80 21.20 -23.23
N LEU A 103 -0.98 20.32 -22.25
CA LEU A 103 -1.95 19.23 -22.30
C LEU A 103 -3.30 19.71 -21.71
N ASP A 104 -4.17 20.23 -22.57
CA ASP A 104 -5.59 20.47 -22.24
C ASP A 104 -6.36 19.14 -22.24
N LEU A 105 -6.72 18.66 -21.05
CA LEU A 105 -7.58 17.50 -20.84
C LEU A 105 -9.06 17.87 -21.02
N THR A 106 -9.80 16.92 -21.60
CA THR A 106 -11.26 16.91 -21.73
C THR A 106 -11.82 15.63 -21.10
N ASP A 107 -13.13 15.55 -20.84
CA ASP A 107 -13.74 14.32 -20.32
C ASP A 107 -13.46 13.11 -21.22
N ALA A 108 -13.55 13.27 -22.55
CA ALA A 108 -13.25 12.22 -23.51
C ALA A 108 -11.78 11.76 -23.49
N LEU A 109 -10.82 12.68 -23.22
CA LEU A 109 -9.42 12.28 -23.01
C LEU A 109 -9.25 11.57 -21.66
N ILE A 110 -9.97 11.98 -20.62
CA ILE A 110 -9.93 11.31 -19.31
C ILE A 110 -10.55 9.90 -19.42
N ASP A 111 -11.59 9.72 -20.23
CA ASP A 111 -12.12 8.42 -20.63
C ASP A 111 -11.06 7.58 -21.38
N GLU A 112 -10.41 8.12 -22.43
CA GLU A 112 -9.32 7.44 -23.16
C GLU A 112 -8.14 7.05 -22.26
N ILE A 113 -7.76 7.89 -21.29
CA ILE A 113 -6.66 7.63 -20.34
C ILE A 113 -7.01 6.53 -19.33
N THR A 114 -8.29 6.38 -18.97
CA THR A 114 -8.76 5.42 -17.94
C THR A 114 -9.44 4.16 -18.50
N ASP A 115 -9.66 4.08 -19.83
CA ASP A 115 -10.27 2.91 -20.45
C ASP A 115 -9.49 1.61 -20.16
N GLY A 116 -10.20 0.57 -19.74
CA GLY A 116 -9.62 -0.71 -19.31
C GLY A 116 -8.96 -0.71 -17.93
N ASP A 117 -9.00 0.39 -17.15
CA ASP A 117 -8.47 0.40 -15.78
C ASP A 117 -9.42 -0.28 -14.75
N LEU A 118 -9.02 -0.26 -13.48
CA LEU A 118 -9.74 -0.91 -12.37
C LEU A 118 -10.41 0.08 -11.41
N PHE A 119 -10.71 1.29 -11.86
CA PHE A 119 -11.39 2.33 -11.08
C PHE A 119 -12.84 1.95 -10.77
N ASP A 120 -13.25 2.18 -9.52
CA ASP A 120 -14.61 1.90 -9.06
C ASP A 120 -15.04 3.00 -8.09
N ALA A 121 -16.01 3.84 -8.52
CA ALA A 121 -16.54 4.96 -7.73
C ALA A 121 -17.20 4.55 -6.39
N ARG A 122 -17.41 3.24 -6.17
CA ARG A 122 -17.84 2.68 -4.88
C ARG A 122 -16.70 2.52 -3.87
N PHE A 123 -15.44 2.61 -4.29
CA PHE A 123 -14.24 2.43 -3.45
C PHE A 123 -13.32 3.66 -3.56
N LEU A 124 -13.78 4.79 -3.02
CA LEU A 124 -13.05 6.05 -2.98
C LEU A 124 -12.79 6.47 -1.53
N GLN A 125 -11.71 7.21 -1.29
CA GLN A 125 -11.52 7.90 0.00
C GLN A 125 -12.71 8.81 0.34
N ALA A 126 -13.18 8.77 1.58
CA ALA A 126 -14.37 9.50 2.01
C ALA A 126 -14.26 11.02 1.84
N HIS A 127 -13.07 11.55 2.06
CA HIS A 127 -12.79 12.98 2.05
C HIS A 127 -11.30 13.24 1.82
N GLY A 128 -11.01 14.40 1.23
CA GLY A 128 -9.68 14.97 1.09
C GLY A 128 -9.67 16.44 1.49
N GLU A 129 -8.55 17.09 1.24
CA GLU A 129 -8.47 18.55 1.14
C GLU A 129 -7.87 18.90 -0.22
N ILE A 130 -8.18 20.08 -0.73
CA ILE A 130 -7.55 20.62 -1.92
C ILE A 130 -7.24 22.09 -1.71
N ALA A 131 -5.97 22.43 -1.89
CA ALA A 131 -5.49 23.80 -1.91
C ALA A 131 -5.55 24.35 -3.35
N GLY A 132 -5.79 25.65 -3.47
CA GLY A 132 -5.87 26.36 -4.74
C GLY A 132 -5.19 27.72 -4.67
N ARG A 133 -4.19 27.92 -5.53
CA ARG A 133 -3.58 29.23 -5.80
C ARG A 133 -4.33 29.86 -6.98
N LEU A 134 -5.21 30.83 -6.68
CA LEU A 134 -6.04 31.50 -7.68
C LEU A 134 -5.24 32.61 -8.37
N GLN A 135 -5.11 32.51 -9.70
CA GLN A 135 -4.35 33.42 -10.52
C GLN A 135 -5.29 34.30 -11.34
N ALA A 136 -5.33 35.60 -11.08
CA ALA A 136 -6.22 36.56 -11.73
C ALA A 136 -5.61 37.96 -11.75
N ARG A 137 -6.09 38.85 -12.64
CA ARG A 137 -5.57 40.23 -12.76
C ARG A 137 -6.16 41.20 -11.72
N SER A 138 -7.35 40.91 -11.20
CA SER A 138 -8.09 41.72 -10.23
C SER A 138 -9.27 40.92 -9.66
N LEU A 139 -9.88 41.41 -8.57
CA LEU A 139 -11.15 40.86 -8.07
C LEU A 139 -12.24 40.84 -9.16
N ALA A 140 -12.38 41.90 -9.96
CA ALA A 140 -13.34 41.95 -11.05
C ALA A 140 -13.09 40.89 -12.14
N ALA A 141 -11.83 40.50 -12.37
CA ALA A 141 -11.49 39.39 -13.25
C ALA A 141 -11.91 38.04 -12.64
N VAL A 142 -11.76 37.85 -11.31
CA VAL A 142 -12.26 36.67 -10.60
C VAL A 142 -13.78 36.56 -10.74
N ASP A 143 -14.51 37.65 -10.51
CA ASP A 143 -15.99 37.71 -10.61
C ASP A 143 -16.49 37.47 -12.05
N ALA A 144 -15.80 38.03 -13.06
CA ALA A 144 -16.06 37.75 -14.47
C ALA A 144 -15.64 36.33 -14.91
N GLY A 145 -14.92 35.61 -14.06
CA GLY A 145 -14.42 34.26 -14.36
C GLY A 145 -13.16 34.22 -15.24
N ASP A 146 -12.45 35.34 -15.43
CA ASP A 146 -11.11 35.39 -16.04
C ASP A 146 -10.04 35.11 -14.98
N TYR A 147 -9.89 33.82 -14.65
CA TYR A 147 -8.88 33.34 -13.71
C TYR A 147 -8.40 31.93 -14.06
N VAL A 148 -7.24 31.57 -13.51
CA VAL A 148 -6.68 30.22 -13.53
C VAL A 148 -6.56 29.71 -12.10
N LEU A 149 -6.75 28.42 -11.88
CA LEU A 149 -6.70 27.80 -10.56
C LEU A 149 -5.64 26.69 -10.54
N ALA A 150 -4.47 26.97 -9.96
CA ALA A 150 -3.43 25.96 -9.77
C ALA A 150 -3.68 25.21 -8.45
N ILE A 151 -3.85 23.89 -8.53
CA ILE A 151 -4.32 23.06 -7.41
C ILE A 151 -3.23 22.18 -6.80
N THR A 152 -3.35 21.94 -5.49
CA THR A 152 -2.49 21.01 -4.74
C THR A 152 -3.37 20.15 -3.81
N PRO A 153 -3.47 18.83 -4.03
CA PRO A 153 -4.31 17.96 -3.21
C PRO A 153 -3.66 17.59 -1.87
N ALA A 154 -4.50 17.26 -0.88
CA ALA A 154 -4.11 16.74 0.42
C ALA A 154 -4.97 15.55 0.85
N ARG A 155 -4.32 14.61 1.55
CA ARG A 155 -4.78 13.24 1.87
C ARG A 155 -6.14 13.11 2.58
N ALA A 156 -6.56 14.09 3.36
CA ALA A 156 -7.77 14.02 4.20
C ALA A 156 -8.24 15.41 4.62
N ALA A 157 -9.54 15.55 4.95
CA ALA A 157 -10.05 16.75 5.60
C ALA A 157 -9.26 17.07 6.89
N GLY A 158 -8.89 18.33 7.06
CA GLY A 158 -8.06 18.85 8.15
C GLY A 158 -6.55 18.72 7.96
N THR A 159 -6.04 18.07 6.91
CA THR A 159 -4.60 17.84 6.72
C THR A 159 -3.80 19.16 6.72
N LEU A 160 -4.24 20.15 5.95
CA LEU A 160 -3.60 21.45 5.82
C LEU A 160 -4.18 22.44 6.86
N SER A 161 -5.50 22.47 7.02
CA SER A 161 -6.21 23.56 7.74
C SER A 161 -6.45 23.31 9.23
N ALA A 162 -6.54 22.07 9.73
CA ALA A 162 -7.08 21.84 11.09
C ALA A 162 -6.21 22.39 12.22
N ARG A 163 -4.89 22.46 12.04
CA ARG A 163 -3.96 23.01 13.03
C ARG A 163 -4.18 24.51 13.31
N PHE A 164 -4.88 25.23 12.45
CA PHE A 164 -5.15 26.65 12.60
C PHE A 164 -6.44 26.96 13.37
N LEU A 165 -7.34 25.99 13.56
CA LEU A 165 -8.65 26.26 14.20
C LEU A 165 -8.53 26.71 15.66
N THR A 166 -7.46 26.33 16.35
CA THR A 166 -7.12 26.83 17.71
C THR A 166 -6.75 28.31 17.73
N ALA A 167 -6.33 28.89 16.60
CA ALA A 167 -5.98 30.29 16.45
C ALA A 167 -7.08 31.13 15.77
N THR A 168 -7.91 30.51 14.91
CA THR A 168 -9.04 31.21 14.25
C THR A 168 -10.35 31.15 15.04
N GLY A 169 -10.53 30.13 15.89
CA GLY A 169 -11.81 29.89 16.60
C GLY A 169 -12.96 29.45 15.69
N ASP A 170 -12.67 29.05 14.45
CA ASP A 170 -13.67 28.74 13.43
C ASP A 170 -14.42 27.41 13.71
N ARG A 171 -15.61 27.56 14.30
CA ARG A 171 -16.55 26.48 14.61
C ARG A 171 -17.21 25.86 13.37
N THR A 172 -17.22 26.55 12.23
CA THR A 172 -17.79 26.03 10.97
C THR A 172 -16.88 24.92 10.44
N MET A 173 -15.58 25.19 10.35
CA MET A 173 -14.60 24.18 9.95
C MET A 173 -14.45 23.07 10.99
N GLU A 174 -14.60 23.38 12.29
CA GLU A 174 -14.66 22.37 13.37
C GLU A 174 -15.85 21.40 13.16
N HIS A 175 -17.00 21.92 12.75
CA HIS A 175 -18.19 21.12 12.41
C HIS A 175 -17.96 20.25 11.17
N VAL A 176 -17.32 20.78 10.13
CA VAL A 176 -16.96 20.03 8.91
C VAL A 176 -16.06 18.82 9.23
N TYR A 177 -15.02 18.98 10.06
CA TYR A 177 -14.17 17.84 10.45
C TYR A 177 -14.92 16.83 11.34
N ARG A 178 -15.82 17.29 12.20
CA ARG A 178 -16.65 16.43 13.06
C ARG A 178 -17.66 15.60 12.27
N GLN A 179 -18.15 16.11 11.14
CA GLN A 179 -19.08 15.43 10.24
C GLN A 179 -18.40 14.69 9.07
N ALA A 180 -17.07 14.77 8.97
CA ALA A 180 -16.31 14.11 7.91
C ALA A 180 -16.59 12.58 7.91
N PRO A 181 -17.17 12.03 6.83
CA PRO A 181 -17.67 10.65 6.86
C PRO A 181 -16.54 9.62 6.89
N ALA A 182 -16.79 8.48 7.54
CA ALA A 182 -15.89 7.33 7.48
C ALA A 182 -15.91 6.66 6.10
N ILE A 183 -14.81 6.01 5.71
CA ILE A 183 -14.66 5.44 4.36
C ILE A 183 -15.55 4.22 4.10
N HIS A 184 -15.78 3.35 5.08
CA HIS A 184 -16.57 2.12 4.93
C HIS A 184 -17.97 2.23 5.56
N ALA A 185 -18.96 1.60 4.93
CA ALA A 185 -20.32 1.53 5.45
C ALA A 185 -20.36 0.85 6.84
N GLY A 186 -20.96 1.52 7.82
CA GLY A 186 -21.01 1.06 9.22
C GLY A 186 -19.70 1.25 10.01
N ALA A 187 -18.70 1.94 9.46
CA ALA A 187 -17.51 2.32 10.21
C ALA A 187 -17.74 3.59 11.05
N VAL A 188 -17.10 3.65 12.22
CA VAL A 188 -17.03 4.86 13.04
C VAL A 188 -15.65 5.52 12.86
N ALA A 189 -15.68 6.81 12.53
CA ALA A 189 -14.49 7.64 12.50
C ALA A 189 -13.95 7.87 13.92
N VAL A 190 -12.67 7.59 14.13
CA VAL A 190 -11.98 7.85 15.40
C VAL A 190 -10.77 8.75 15.15
N GLN A 191 -10.49 9.72 16.00
CA GLN A 191 -9.31 10.58 15.83
C GLN A 191 -8.06 9.80 16.26
N LEU A 192 -7.14 9.54 15.33
CA LEU A 192 -5.86 8.93 15.67
C LEU A 192 -5.00 9.98 16.41
N SER A 193 -4.51 9.63 17.59
CA SER A 193 -3.62 10.49 18.38
C SER A 193 -2.38 9.73 18.81
N CYS A 194 -1.22 10.33 18.58
CA CYS A 194 0.08 9.74 18.85
C CYS A 194 1.19 10.80 18.90
N PRO A 195 2.27 10.58 19.67
CA PRO A 195 3.45 11.44 19.61
C PRO A 195 4.20 11.24 18.28
N PRO A 196 4.62 12.31 17.59
CA PRO A 196 5.43 12.21 16.38
C PRO A 196 6.86 11.76 16.68
N ARG A 197 7.52 11.11 15.71
CA ARG A 197 8.90 10.60 15.81
C ARG A 197 9.96 11.67 16.11
N PHE A 198 9.64 12.95 15.91
CA PHE A 198 10.52 14.08 16.16
C PHE A 198 9.75 15.15 16.93
N THR A 199 10.32 15.67 18.02
CA THR A 199 9.67 16.65 18.91
C THR A 199 9.13 17.88 18.16
N ARG A 200 9.87 18.38 17.16
CA ARG A 200 9.43 19.50 16.29
C ARG A 200 8.11 19.25 15.55
N GLY A 201 7.74 17.99 15.32
CA GLY A 201 6.47 17.60 14.70
C GLY A 201 5.25 17.88 15.58
N GLN A 202 5.43 18.08 16.89
CA GLN A 202 4.31 18.42 17.79
C GLN A 202 3.67 19.76 17.40
N ASN A 203 4.43 20.70 16.82
CA ASN A 203 3.92 21.99 16.33
C ASN A 203 3.02 21.86 15.08
N VAL A 204 2.86 20.65 14.54
CA VAL A 204 1.96 20.31 13.42
C VAL A 204 0.85 19.34 13.86
N ALA A 205 1.11 18.46 14.84
CA ALA A 205 0.17 17.44 15.30
C ALA A 205 -0.61 17.77 16.59
N ARG A 206 -0.29 18.86 17.30
CA ARG A 206 -1.10 19.34 18.44
C ARG A 206 -2.43 19.91 17.90
N LEU A 207 -3.48 19.10 18.00
CA LEU A 207 -4.84 19.40 17.55
C LEU A 207 -5.82 19.29 18.72
N PRO A 208 -6.97 19.99 18.67
CA PRO A 208 -8.10 19.68 19.55
C PRO A 208 -8.75 18.34 19.14
N ARG A 209 -9.64 17.83 19.99
CA ARG A 209 -10.45 16.63 19.70
C ARG A 209 -11.69 17.03 18.90
N PHE A 210 -11.66 16.79 17.58
CA PHE A 210 -12.79 17.02 16.69
C PHE A 210 -13.85 15.91 16.83
N LEU A 211 -13.40 14.66 16.93
CA LEU A 211 -14.26 13.47 16.90
C LEU A 211 -14.65 12.95 18.31
N PRO A 212 -15.82 12.29 18.45
CA PRO A 212 -16.28 11.74 19.73
C PRO A 212 -15.39 10.65 20.32
N GLU A 213 -14.66 9.88 19.50
CA GLU A 213 -13.76 8.82 19.95
C GLU A 213 -12.32 9.08 19.49
N VAL A 214 -11.35 8.73 20.34
CA VAL A 214 -9.91 8.90 20.10
C VAL A 214 -9.25 7.52 20.17
N LEU A 215 -8.43 7.20 19.18
CA LEU A 215 -7.55 6.03 19.17
C LEU A 215 -6.15 6.49 19.57
N ALA A 216 -5.76 6.20 20.82
CA ALA A 216 -4.48 6.63 21.39
C ALA A 216 -3.37 5.60 21.09
N VAL A 217 -2.22 6.06 20.58
CA VAL A 217 -1.10 5.18 20.20
C VAL A 217 0.22 5.74 20.74
N GLY A 218 0.78 5.09 21.76
CA GLY A 218 2.01 5.56 22.43
C GLY A 218 1.79 6.64 23.49
N GLU A 219 0.53 6.86 23.88
CA GLU A 219 0.08 7.83 24.88
C GLU A 219 -1.15 7.27 25.65
N PRO A 220 -1.49 7.77 26.86
CA PRO A 220 -2.59 7.24 27.65
C PRO A 220 -3.97 7.43 26.98
N PRO A 221 -4.84 6.41 26.88
CA PRO A 221 -6.15 6.57 26.25
C PRO A 221 -7.10 7.50 27.00
N ILE A 222 -7.72 8.42 26.23
CA ILE A 222 -8.59 9.51 26.72
C ILE A 222 -10.06 9.22 26.38
N GLY A 223 -10.97 9.62 27.27
CA GLY A 223 -12.40 9.38 27.14
C GLY A 223 -12.84 8.03 27.72
N GLU A 224 -14.16 7.78 27.70
CA GLU A 224 -14.79 6.65 28.40
C GLU A 224 -14.34 5.29 27.86
N ARG A 225 -14.30 5.15 26.52
CA ARG A 225 -14.00 3.87 25.85
C ARG A 225 -12.52 3.48 25.82
N ARG A 226 -11.62 4.44 26.09
CA ARG A 226 -10.15 4.24 26.21
C ARG A 226 -9.50 3.41 25.08
N LEU A 227 -9.97 3.57 23.84
CA LEU A 227 -9.55 2.75 22.70
C LEU A 227 -8.04 2.88 22.39
N GLY A 228 -7.33 1.76 22.44
CA GLY A 228 -5.92 1.63 22.05
C GLY A 228 -5.67 0.48 21.06
N PRO A 229 -4.40 0.20 20.69
CA PRO A 229 -4.10 -0.79 19.65
C PRO A 229 -4.38 -2.25 20.02
N VAL A 230 -4.42 -2.57 21.32
CA VAL A 230 -4.74 -3.92 21.83
C VAL A 230 -6.22 -4.26 21.70
N ASP A 231 -7.08 -3.23 21.62
CA ASP A 231 -8.52 -3.36 21.47
C ASP A 231 -8.93 -3.58 20.00
N LEU A 232 -7.97 -3.72 19.09
CA LEU A 232 -8.19 -3.77 17.65
C LEU A 232 -7.88 -5.15 17.06
N ALA A 233 -8.62 -5.49 16.00
CA ALA A 233 -8.42 -6.65 15.16
C ALA A 233 -8.46 -6.27 13.68
N LEU A 234 -7.89 -7.11 12.82
CA LEU A 234 -7.99 -7.02 11.37
C LEU A 234 -8.85 -8.17 10.83
N THR A 235 -9.57 -7.92 9.74
CA THR A 235 -10.27 -8.95 8.96
C THR A 235 -10.08 -8.69 7.47
N ALA A 236 -10.01 -9.76 6.68
CA ALA A 236 -10.02 -9.67 5.22
C ALA A 236 -11.42 -9.81 4.62
N THR A 237 -11.71 -8.94 3.66
CA THR A 237 -12.90 -8.94 2.80
C THR A 237 -12.49 -9.31 1.38
N GLY A 238 -13.44 -9.43 0.46
CA GLY A 238 -13.14 -9.61 -0.97
C GLY A 238 -12.50 -8.41 -1.68
N ARG A 239 -12.25 -7.29 -0.99
CA ARG A 239 -11.69 -6.04 -1.57
C ARG A 239 -10.49 -5.47 -0.81
N GLY A 240 -10.24 -5.89 0.42
CA GLY A 240 -9.14 -5.37 1.24
C GLY A 240 -9.22 -5.81 2.69
N LEU A 241 -8.48 -5.12 3.55
CA LEU A 241 -8.53 -5.30 5.01
C LEU A 241 -9.45 -4.26 5.65
N LEU A 242 -10.16 -4.66 6.70
CA LEU A 242 -10.88 -3.77 7.60
C LEU A 242 -10.30 -3.87 9.02
N LEU A 243 -10.28 -2.72 9.70
CA LEU A 243 -9.94 -2.61 11.11
C LEU A 243 -11.21 -2.69 11.94
N LEU A 244 -11.22 -3.55 12.96
CA LEU A 244 -12.36 -3.80 13.85
C LEU A 244 -11.99 -3.52 15.31
N GLU A 245 -12.97 -3.12 16.10
CA GLU A 245 -12.90 -3.17 17.56
C GLU A 245 -13.16 -4.61 18.04
N THR A 246 -12.28 -5.15 18.89
CA THR A 246 -12.33 -6.54 19.34
C THR A 246 -13.53 -6.82 20.24
N ALA A 247 -13.89 -5.89 21.13
CA ALA A 247 -15.03 -6.04 22.03
C ALA A 247 -16.41 -6.01 21.35
N THR A 248 -16.56 -5.24 20.27
CA THR A 248 -17.88 -4.97 19.64
C THR A 248 -18.03 -5.52 18.22
N GLY A 249 -16.94 -5.83 17.52
CA GLY A 249 -16.94 -6.17 16.10
C GLY A 249 -17.18 -4.96 15.16
N ARG A 250 -17.33 -3.74 15.70
CA ARG A 250 -17.56 -2.51 14.95
C ARG A 250 -16.35 -2.15 14.09
N ILE A 251 -16.57 -1.67 12.87
CA ILE A 251 -15.50 -1.20 11.97
C ILE A 251 -15.00 0.16 12.46
N VAL A 252 -13.68 0.33 12.53
CA VAL A 252 -12.99 1.54 13.02
C VAL A 252 -12.24 2.20 11.86
N ASP A 253 -12.42 3.50 11.65
CA ASP A 253 -11.70 4.28 10.63
C ASP A 253 -10.88 5.42 11.29
N PRO A 254 -9.58 5.21 11.56
CA PRO A 254 -8.69 6.23 12.13
C PRO A 254 -8.47 7.41 11.19
N GLN A 255 -8.86 8.61 11.63
CA GLN A 255 -8.68 9.89 10.92
C GLN A 255 -7.42 10.60 11.36
N VAL A 256 -6.77 11.31 10.42
CA VAL A 256 -5.50 12.03 10.63
C VAL A 256 -5.56 13.44 10.03
N HIS A 257 -5.98 14.39 10.85
CA HIS A 257 -6.22 15.80 10.51
C HIS A 257 -4.95 16.68 10.63
N HIS A 258 -3.80 16.21 10.14
CA HIS A 258 -2.56 17.01 10.12
C HIS A 258 -1.61 16.67 8.97
N ALA A 259 -0.77 17.64 8.59
CA ALA A 259 0.17 17.58 7.48
C ALA A 259 1.44 16.74 7.72
N LEU A 260 1.60 16.10 8.89
CA LEU A 260 2.77 15.22 9.09
C LEU A 260 2.82 14.13 8.02
N ALA A 261 4.00 13.98 7.40
CA ALA A 261 4.28 12.95 6.42
C ALA A 261 4.27 11.58 7.11
N LEU A 262 3.19 10.82 6.94
CA LEU A 262 2.93 9.53 7.62
C LEU A 262 4.15 8.60 7.59
N ASP A 263 4.85 8.58 6.47
CA ASP A 263 5.95 7.65 6.20
C ASP A 263 7.29 8.10 6.79
N ARG A 264 7.45 9.39 7.09
CA ARG A 264 8.68 9.98 7.66
C ARG A 264 8.54 10.30 9.16
N GLN A 265 7.36 10.72 9.62
CA GLN A 265 7.19 11.41 10.90
C GLN A 265 6.29 10.70 11.94
N LEU A 266 5.50 9.68 11.57
CA LEU A 266 4.67 8.93 12.52
C LEU A 266 5.36 7.63 13.01
N PRO A 267 5.10 7.18 14.25
CA PRO A 267 5.46 5.82 14.69
C PRO A 267 4.87 4.74 13.78
N LEU A 268 5.54 3.58 13.66
CA LEU A 268 5.19 2.52 12.70
C LEU A 268 3.72 2.05 12.81
N LEU A 269 3.25 1.86 14.04
CA LEU A 269 1.89 1.43 14.33
C LEU A 269 0.85 2.49 13.96
N ALA A 270 1.13 3.77 14.24
CA ALA A 270 0.26 4.89 13.85
C ALA A 270 0.26 5.10 12.32
N ARG A 271 1.42 4.96 11.64
CA ARG A 271 1.53 4.95 10.17
C ARG A 271 0.65 3.84 9.58
N PHE A 272 0.72 2.63 10.13
CA PHE A 272 -0.10 1.49 9.70
C PHE A 272 -1.60 1.76 9.86
N LEU A 273 -2.03 2.18 11.06
CA LEU A 273 -3.43 2.51 11.37
C LEU A 273 -4.00 3.65 10.50
N ALA A 274 -3.19 4.64 10.15
CA ALA A 274 -3.60 5.74 9.25
C ALA A 274 -3.81 5.28 7.80
N HIS A 275 -3.03 4.30 7.33
CA HIS A 275 -3.07 3.80 5.95
C HIS A 275 -4.13 2.70 5.73
N VAL A 276 -4.24 1.70 6.61
CA VAL A 276 -5.07 0.48 6.39
C VAL A 276 -6.48 0.75 5.84
N PRO A 277 -7.32 1.64 6.41
CA PRO A 277 -8.69 1.82 5.94
C PRO A 277 -8.78 2.33 4.50
N ARG A 278 -7.76 3.11 4.09
CA ARG A 278 -7.66 3.85 2.83
C ARG A 278 -6.80 3.15 1.78
N ALA A 279 -6.15 2.04 2.15
CA ALA A 279 -5.20 1.30 1.33
C ALA A 279 -5.82 0.53 0.15
N TYR A 280 -7.14 0.46 0.08
CA TYR A 280 -7.93 -0.39 -0.83
C TYR A 280 -9.00 0.42 -1.61
N ALA A 281 -8.73 1.71 -1.82
CA ALA A 281 -9.63 2.68 -2.43
C ALA A 281 -8.83 3.70 -3.24
N ALA A 282 -9.41 4.25 -4.31
CA ALA A 282 -8.80 5.35 -5.05
C ALA A 282 -8.67 6.58 -4.15
N ALA A 283 -7.52 7.25 -4.24
CA ALA A 283 -7.10 8.31 -3.35
C ALA A 283 -7.03 9.66 -4.06
N LEU A 284 -7.22 10.75 -3.31
CA LEU A 284 -6.95 12.09 -3.83
C LEU A 284 -5.43 12.35 -3.81
N THR A 285 -4.80 12.22 -4.98
CA THR A 285 -3.34 12.33 -5.17
C THR A 285 -2.97 13.38 -6.22
N SER A 286 -1.78 13.96 -6.13
CA SER A 286 -1.24 14.87 -7.16
C SER A 286 -1.17 14.20 -8.53
N PHE A 287 -1.35 14.98 -9.59
CA PHE A 287 -1.25 14.48 -10.96
C PHE A 287 0.15 13.88 -11.21
N SER A 288 0.21 12.77 -11.94
CA SER A 288 1.45 12.10 -12.30
C SER A 288 1.39 11.51 -13.71
N PHE A 289 2.44 11.71 -14.49
CA PHE A 289 2.67 11.06 -15.79
C PHE A 289 3.28 9.64 -15.65
N GLY A 290 3.49 9.15 -14.42
CA GLY A 290 4.13 7.85 -14.16
C GLY A 290 5.66 7.91 -14.00
N PRO A 291 6.31 6.79 -13.60
CA PRO A 291 7.71 6.76 -13.18
C PRO A 291 8.68 7.11 -14.29
N ALA A 292 8.40 6.72 -15.54
CA ALA A 292 9.22 7.07 -16.69
C ALA A 292 9.32 8.59 -16.93
N ALA A 293 8.32 9.37 -16.49
CA ALA A 293 8.32 10.83 -16.60
C ALA A 293 9.31 11.53 -15.65
N VAL A 294 9.80 10.85 -14.61
CA VAL A 294 10.75 11.41 -13.65
C VAL A 294 12.07 11.80 -14.36
N ALA A 295 12.48 11.02 -15.35
CA ALA A 295 13.70 11.25 -16.14
C ALA A 295 13.54 12.28 -17.27
N LEU A 296 12.32 12.68 -17.65
CA LEU A 296 12.11 13.55 -18.82
C LEU A 296 12.54 15.01 -18.54
N PRO A 297 13.30 15.64 -19.46
CA PRO A 297 13.87 16.98 -19.27
C PRO A 297 12.81 18.10 -19.25
N HIS A 298 11.66 17.87 -19.87
CA HIS A 298 10.54 18.81 -19.98
C HIS A 298 9.21 18.04 -19.93
N LEU A 299 8.21 18.60 -19.25
CA LEU A 299 6.83 18.13 -19.21
C LEU A 299 5.88 19.34 -19.37
N PRO A 300 4.78 19.22 -20.13
CA PRO A 300 3.85 20.32 -20.38
C PRO A 300 3.02 20.64 -19.13
N GLU A 301 2.47 21.87 -19.06
CA GLU A 301 1.33 22.17 -18.18
C GLU A 301 0.18 21.18 -18.47
N VAL A 302 -0.45 20.65 -17.44
CA VAL A 302 -1.65 19.81 -17.56
C VAL A 302 -2.83 20.59 -17.01
N ARG A 303 -3.85 20.76 -17.85
CA ARG A 303 -4.96 21.67 -17.56
C ARG A 303 -6.30 21.01 -17.87
N TYR A 304 -7.33 21.35 -17.11
CA TYR A 304 -8.73 21.06 -17.43
C TYR A 304 -9.51 22.37 -17.39
N GLY A 305 -9.82 22.92 -18.56
CA GLY A 305 -10.48 24.23 -18.72
C GLY A 305 -9.68 25.39 -18.09
N ARG A 306 -10.00 25.73 -16.83
CA ARG A 306 -9.32 26.78 -16.04
C ARG A 306 -8.46 26.25 -14.88
N ILE A 307 -8.42 24.94 -14.69
CA ILE A 307 -7.72 24.27 -13.58
C ILE A 307 -6.36 23.80 -14.08
N ILE A 308 -5.26 24.23 -13.47
CA ILE A 308 -3.93 23.64 -13.69
C ILE A 308 -3.79 22.48 -12.69
N LEU A 309 -3.74 21.25 -13.21
CA LEU A 309 -3.61 19.99 -12.47
C LEU A 309 -2.14 19.62 -12.22
N ALA A 310 -1.24 20.05 -13.11
CA ALA A 310 0.21 20.04 -12.92
C ALA A 310 0.82 21.23 -13.68
N PRO A 311 1.80 21.96 -13.10
CA PRO A 311 2.52 23.00 -13.81
C PRO A 311 3.43 22.39 -14.89
N GLU A 312 3.80 23.22 -15.88
CA GLU A 312 4.90 22.89 -16.79
C GLU A 312 6.22 22.76 -16.00
N ARG A 313 7.01 21.73 -16.28
CA ARG A 313 8.21 21.37 -15.49
C ARG A 313 9.42 21.09 -16.36
N TRP A 314 10.54 21.75 -16.05
CA TRP A 314 11.88 21.43 -16.55
C TRP A 314 12.70 20.67 -15.51
N ARG A 315 13.62 19.82 -15.96
CA ARG A 315 14.37 18.86 -15.14
C ARG A 315 15.87 18.92 -15.49
N LEU A 316 16.54 19.95 -15.00
CA LEU A 316 17.93 20.32 -15.26
C LEU A 316 18.93 19.37 -14.55
N VAL A 317 19.97 18.88 -15.24
CA VAL A 317 21.13 18.19 -14.63
C VAL A 317 22.35 19.12 -14.58
N THR A 318 23.33 18.79 -13.73
CA THR A 318 24.67 19.42 -13.76
C THR A 318 25.37 19.31 -15.11
N ALA A 319 25.10 18.25 -15.89
CA ALA A 319 25.69 18.04 -17.22
C ALA A 319 25.11 18.93 -18.34
N ASP A 320 24.01 19.66 -18.10
CA ASP A 320 23.42 20.59 -19.08
C ASP A 320 24.17 21.94 -19.14
N LEU A 321 25.06 22.17 -18.18
CA LEU A 321 25.75 23.42 -17.87
C LEU A 321 27.26 23.16 -17.60
N PRO A 322 28.10 24.20 -17.46
CA PRO A 322 29.52 24.05 -17.09
C PRO A 322 29.77 23.41 -15.70
N ALA A 323 31.03 23.36 -15.28
CA ALA A 323 31.36 23.02 -13.89
C ALA A 323 30.97 24.17 -12.93
N ALA A 324 30.49 23.85 -11.73
CA ALA A 324 30.11 24.83 -10.70
C ALA A 324 31.30 25.65 -10.10
N GLY A 325 32.49 25.57 -10.70
CA GLY A 325 33.67 26.41 -10.40
C GLY A 325 33.94 27.53 -11.40
N VAL A 326 33.23 27.62 -12.54
CA VAL A 326 33.46 28.69 -13.54
C VAL A 326 33.04 30.08 -13.02
N PRO A 327 33.57 31.19 -13.57
CA PRO A 327 33.12 32.54 -13.24
C PRO A 327 31.59 32.71 -13.26
N ALA A 328 31.07 33.58 -12.39
CA ALA A 328 29.62 33.76 -12.22
C ALA A 328 28.94 34.30 -13.48
N ALA A 329 29.63 35.12 -14.28
CA ALA A 329 29.13 35.60 -15.58
C ALA A 329 28.92 34.43 -16.56
N ASP A 330 29.98 33.68 -16.86
CA ASP A 330 29.97 32.51 -17.76
C ASP A 330 28.89 31.47 -17.39
N TRP A 331 28.67 31.30 -16.08
CA TRP A 331 27.62 30.45 -15.53
C TRP A 331 26.21 30.98 -15.82
N ASN A 332 25.94 32.25 -15.50
CA ASN A 332 24.64 32.86 -15.73
C ASN A 332 24.32 32.86 -17.23
N ASP A 333 25.30 33.21 -18.07
CA ASP A 333 25.24 33.10 -19.52
C ASP A 333 24.90 31.68 -20.01
N ALA A 334 25.41 30.64 -19.35
CA ALA A 334 25.10 29.25 -19.66
C ALA A 334 23.66 28.88 -19.26
N VAL A 335 23.21 29.29 -18.07
CA VAL A 335 21.81 29.16 -17.64
C VAL A 335 20.87 29.86 -18.62
N ASP A 336 21.26 31.03 -19.13
CA ASP A 336 20.46 31.83 -20.06
C ASP A 336 20.42 31.22 -21.48
N ARG A 337 21.53 30.61 -21.94
CA ARG A 337 21.55 29.76 -23.15
C ARG A 337 20.69 28.52 -22.99
N TRP A 338 20.76 27.84 -21.84
CA TRP A 338 19.92 26.67 -21.52
C TRP A 338 18.43 27.04 -21.52
N ARG A 339 18.05 28.14 -20.83
CA ARG A 339 16.67 28.66 -20.79
C ARG A 339 16.11 28.91 -22.19
N ARG A 340 16.87 29.58 -23.06
CA ARG A 340 16.48 29.83 -24.46
C ARG A 340 16.30 28.55 -25.28
N ARG A 341 17.11 27.51 -25.02
CA ARG A 341 17.06 26.22 -25.71
C ARG A 341 15.85 25.37 -25.27
N GLU A 342 15.68 25.18 -23.96
CA GLU A 342 14.59 24.39 -23.38
C GLU A 342 13.26 25.17 -23.25
N ARG A 343 13.21 26.42 -23.72
CA ARG A 343 12.07 27.36 -23.61
C ARG A 343 11.63 27.65 -22.17
N CYS A 344 12.54 27.48 -21.20
CA CYS A 344 12.28 27.72 -19.78
C CYS A 344 12.17 29.23 -19.48
N PRO A 345 11.13 29.69 -18.76
CA PRO A 345 10.95 31.10 -18.42
C PRO A 345 12.07 31.65 -17.51
N GLY A 346 12.06 32.97 -17.27
CA GLY A 346 12.90 33.57 -16.22
C GLY A 346 12.41 33.23 -14.82
N LEU A 347 11.10 33.38 -14.60
CA LEU A 347 10.44 33.13 -13.34
C LEU A 347 10.01 31.66 -13.22
N VAL A 348 10.58 30.94 -12.24
CA VAL A 348 10.34 29.51 -11.98
C VAL A 348 10.15 29.25 -10.48
N GLU A 349 9.53 28.12 -10.13
CA GLU A 349 9.54 27.56 -8.78
C GLU A 349 10.47 26.35 -8.75
N LEU A 350 11.63 26.50 -8.09
CA LEU A 350 12.52 25.37 -7.78
C LEU A 350 11.84 24.50 -6.73
N ALA A 351 11.62 23.22 -7.03
CA ALA A 351 10.87 22.28 -6.20
C ALA A 351 11.76 21.22 -5.56
N ASP A 352 11.71 21.12 -4.23
CA ASP A 352 12.30 20.03 -3.43
C ASP A 352 11.20 19.38 -2.58
N GLY A 353 10.67 18.25 -3.08
CA GLY A 353 9.57 17.53 -2.46
C GLY A 353 8.32 18.41 -2.29
N ASP A 354 7.99 18.73 -1.05
CA ASP A 354 6.83 19.55 -0.66
C ASP A 354 7.19 21.06 -0.57
N LEU A 355 8.45 21.44 -0.78
CA LEU A 355 8.95 22.81 -0.73
C LEU A 355 9.11 23.39 -2.14
N THR A 356 8.80 24.68 -2.28
CA THR A 356 9.04 25.44 -3.51
C THR A 356 9.69 26.78 -3.20
N LEU A 357 10.71 27.15 -3.98
CA LEU A 357 11.38 28.45 -3.94
C LEU A 357 11.21 29.17 -5.28
N ARG A 358 10.51 30.31 -5.28
CA ARG A 358 10.33 31.15 -6.47
C ARG A 358 11.65 31.87 -6.78
N LEU A 359 12.21 31.62 -7.96
CA LEU A 359 13.45 32.20 -8.47
C LEU A 359 13.15 32.96 -9.77
N ASP A 360 13.77 34.13 -9.92
CA ASP A 360 13.92 34.77 -11.24
C ASP A 360 15.35 34.55 -11.71
N LEU A 361 15.53 33.68 -12.71
CA LEU A 361 16.82 33.27 -13.26
C LEU A 361 17.53 34.36 -14.07
N SER A 362 16.93 35.55 -14.25
CA SER A 362 17.64 36.74 -14.75
C SER A 362 18.41 37.49 -13.65
N VAL A 363 18.09 37.24 -12.37
CA VAL A 363 18.75 37.86 -11.23
C VAL A 363 19.95 37.01 -10.79
N PRO A 364 21.19 37.54 -10.81
CA PRO A 364 22.39 36.75 -10.50
C PRO A 364 22.38 36.03 -9.15
N ALA A 365 21.75 36.63 -8.12
CA ALA A 365 21.62 36.01 -6.80
C ALA A 365 20.71 34.77 -6.81
N HIS A 366 19.64 34.75 -7.61
CA HIS A 366 18.78 33.57 -7.77
C HIS A 366 19.45 32.48 -8.61
N ALA A 367 20.22 32.88 -9.64
CA ALA A 367 21.02 31.95 -10.44
C ALA A 367 22.14 31.28 -9.60
N ALA A 368 22.68 31.98 -8.60
CA ALA A 368 23.59 31.39 -7.61
C ALA A 368 22.90 30.34 -6.72
N ILE A 369 21.68 30.60 -6.22
CA ILE A 369 20.91 29.59 -5.45
C ILE A 369 20.68 28.31 -6.29
N LEU A 370 20.37 28.46 -7.58
CA LEU A 370 20.25 27.31 -8.50
C LEU A 370 21.59 26.58 -8.72
N ARG A 371 22.70 27.31 -8.80
CA ARG A 371 24.07 26.75 -8.91
C ARG A 371 24.41 25.88 -7.70
N ASP A 372 24.15 26.37 -6.50
CA ASP A 372 24.49 25.69 -5.25
C ASP A 372 23.61 24.44 -5.06
N HIS A 373 22.30 24.55 -5.32
CA HIS A 373 21.37 23.41 -5.32
C HIS A 373 21.78 22.33 -6.35
N LEU A 374 22.22 22.71 -7.55
CA LEU A 374 22.74 21.76 -8.55
C LEU A 374 24.06 21.11 -8.10
N ALA A 375 24.92 21.84 -7.39
CA ALA A 375 26.17 21.31 -6.85
C ALA A 375 25.94 20.31 -5.71
N GLU A 376 24.92 20.52 -4.86
CA GLU A 376 24.58 19.61 -3.76
C GLU A 376 23.81 18.36 -4.23
N HIS A 377 22.80 18.53 -5.09
CA HIS A 377 21.86 17.44 -5.43
C HIS A 377 22.02 16.86 -6.85
N GLY A 378 22.86 17.46 -7.69
CA GLY A 378 23.11 17.01 -9.08
C GLY A 378 21.96 17.22 -10.06
N THR A 379 20.81 17.72 -9.63
CA THR A 379 19.59 17.91 -10.43
C THR A 379 18.69 18.96 -9.79
N ALA A 380 18.05 19.79 -10.61
CA ALA A 380 17.03 20.74 -10.20
C ALA A 380 15.70 20.45 -10.94
N LEU A 381 14.59 20.47 -10.20
CA LEU A 381 13.24 20.45 -10.76
C LEU A 381 12.66 21.86 -10.73
N LEU A 382 12.37 22.42 -11.90
CA LEU A 382 11.89 23.79 -12.06
C LEU A 382 10.47 23.77 -12.62
N ASN A 383 9.48 24.24 -11.86
CA ASN A 383 8.11 24.43 -12.33
C ASN A 383 7.92 25.85 -12.89
N ARG A 384 6.97 26.05 -13.81
CA ARG A 384 6.55 27.40 -14.24
C ARG A 384 5.91 28.14 -13.06
N ALA A 385 6.48 29.28 -12.68
CA ALA A 385 5.92 30.14 -11.64
C ALA A 385 4.74 30.98 -12.15
N ALA A 386 3.84 31.34 -11.24
CA ALA A 386 2.88 32.41 -11.45
C ALA A 386 3.56 33.80 -11.32
N THR A 387 3.00 34.81 -11.99
CA THR A 387 3.42 36.20 -11.81
C THR A 387 2.93 36.76 -10.47
N GLU A 388 3.55 37.84 -10.00
CA GLU A 388 3.19 38.47 -8.73
C GLU A 388 1.78 39.05 -8.77
N ASP A 389 1.49 39.89 -9.77
CA ASP A 389 0.18 40.49 -10.03
C ASP A 389 -0.92 39.41 -10.10
N GLY A 390 -0.58 38.27 -10.71
CA GLY A 390 -1.46 37.12 -10.84
C GLY A 390 -1.86 36.51 -9.49
N LEU A 391 -0.97 36.49 -8.50
CA LEU A 391 -1.26 35.99 -7.15
C LEU A 391 -1.77 37.09 -6.21
N ALA A 392 -1.48 38.37 -6.50
CA ALA A 392 -1.68 39.50 -5.61
C ALA A 392 -2.97 40.31 -5.89
N TRP A 393 -3.98 39.72 -6.54
CA TRP A 393 -5.25 40.40 -6.87
C TRP A 393 -6.10 40.86 -5.66
N ILE A 394 -5.72 40.47 -4.43
CA ILE A 394 -6.23 41.01 -3.14
C ILE A 394 -5.18 41.85 -2.37
N GLY A 395 -4.16 42.36 -3.06
CA GLY A 395 -3.01 43.05 -2.47
C GLY A 395 -2.02 42.13 -1.75
N ARG A 396 -2.12 40.81 -1.92
CA ARG A 396 -1.18 39.80 -1.38
C ARG A 396 -1.38 38.43 -2.02
N ALA A 397 -0.29 37.67 -2.14
CA ALA A 397 -0.36 36.23 -2.41
C ALA A 397 -1.09 35.48 -1.29
N HIS A 398 -1.83 34.44 -1.66
CA HIS A 398 -2.71 33.68 -0.78
C HIS A 398 -2.96 32.28 -1.36
N GLU A 399 -3.55 31.40 -0.54
CA GLU A 399 -3.95 30.05 -0.94
C GLU A 399 -5.31 29.72 -0.31
N ILE A 400 -6.19 29.09 -1.09
CA ILE A 400 -7.55 28.73 -0.70
C ILE A 400 -7.56 27.23 -0.41
N VAL A 401 -7.76 26.83 0.85
CA VAL A 401 -7.88 25.41 1.23
C VAL A 401 -9.35 25.04 1.43
N MET A 402 -9.79 23.98 0.75
CA MET A 402 -11.17 23.49 0.83
C MET A 402 -11.20 21.99 1.14
N PRO A 403 -11.85 21.55 2.23
CA PRO A 403 -12.20 20.15 2.42
C PRO A 403 -13.15 19.67 1.33
N VAL A 404 -12.88 18.50 0.76
CA VAL A 404 -13.74 17.86 -0.24
C VAL A 404 -14.23 16.53 0.30
N VAL A 405 -15.53 16.26 0.15
CA VAL A 405 -16.18 15.03 0.61
C VAL A 405 -16.76 14.31 -0.62
N ARG A 406 -16.61 12.99 -0.69
CA ARG A 406 -17.12 12.23 -1.84
C ARG A 406 -18.65 12.22 -1.88
N ALA A 407 -19.22 12.30 -3.07
CA ALA A 407 -20.65 12.11 -3.27
C ALA A 407 -21.07 10.63 -3.10
N GLY A 408 -22.30 10.42 -2.62
CA GLY A 408 -22.93 9.10 -2.59
C GLY A 408 -22.59 8.21 -1.38
N GLN A 409 -23.11 6.98 -1.42
CA GLN A 409 -23.09 6.05 -0.29
C GLN A 409 -21.67 5.56 0.06
N PRO A 410 -21.30 5.40 1.35
CA PRO A 410 -19.98 4.93 1.80
C PRO A 410 -19.52 3.61 1.16
N THR A 411 -18.20 3.35 1.20
CA THR A 411 -17.62 2.15 0.57
C THR A 411 -18.26 0.88 1.13
N PRO A 412 -18.79 -0.03 0.28
CA PRO A 412 -19.39 -1.26 0.77
C PRO A 412 -18.37 -2.10 1.53
N ASN A 413 -18.58 -2.32 2.83
CA ASN A 413 -17.60 -2.99 3.68
C ASN A 413 -17.33 -4.46 3.26
N LYS A 414 -18.28 -5.12 2.57
CA LYS A 414 -18.19 -6.53 2.14
C LYS A 414 -17.81 -7.51 3.27
N LEU A 415 -18.23 -7.21 4.49
CA LEU A 415 -18.01 -8.04 5.67
C LEU A 415 -18.92 -9.29 5.63
N GLY A 416 -18.41 -10.44 6.08
CA GLY A 416 -19.24 -11.64 6.28
C GLY A 416 -20.18 -11.49 7.49
N PRO A 417 -21.36 -12.14 7.49
CA PRO A 417 -22.34 -12.02 8.58
C PRO A 417 -21.89 -12.70 9.89
N LEU A 418 -20.90 -13.58 9.81
CA LEU A 418 -20.25 -14.21 10.95
C LEU A 418 -18.73 -14.04 10.79
N LEU A 419 -18.06 -13.63 11.86
CA LEU A 419 -16.60 -13.55 11.94
C LEU A 419 -16.08 -14.61 12.90
N VAL A 420 -15.13 -15.42 12.42
CA VAL A 420 -14.38 -16.33 13.28
C VAL A 420 -13.28 -15.52 13.97
N ARG A 421 -13.25 -15.51 15.30
CA ARG A 421 -12.08 -15.02 16.03
C ARG A 421 -10.94 -16.02 15.88
N ARG A 422 -9.72 -15.53 15.62
CA ARG A 422 -8.49 -16.33 15.67
C ARG A 422 -7.36 -15.54 16.31
N ASP A 423 -6.43 -16.23 16.93
CA ASP A 423 -5.14 -15.69 17.37
C ASP A 423 -3.97 -16.52 16.80
N ASN A 424 -2.73 -16.20 17.17
CA ASN A 424 -1.54 -16.99 16.79
C ASN A 424 -1.30 -18.23 17.66
N ALA A 425 -2.13 -18.50 18.68
CA ALA A 425 -2.12 -19.73 19.47
C ALA A 425 -3.08 -20.81 18.93
N ASP A 426 -4.02 -20.44 18.06
CA ASP A 426 -4.93 -21.36 17.36
C ASP A 426 -4.22 -22.43 16.52
N GLY A 427 -4.25 -23.67 17.02
CA GLY A 427 -3.86 -24.87 16.27
C GLY A 427 -2.84 -25.74 17.01
N ASP A 428 -2.51 -26.86 16.39
CA ASP A 428 -1.55 -27.81 16.94
C ASP A 428 -0.11 -27.28 16.69
N ARG A 429 0.69 -27.10 17.76
CA ARG A 429 2.05 -26.56 17.65
C ARG A 429 2.99 -27.53 16.91
N PRO A 430 3.96 -27.04 16.09
CA PRO A 430 4.89 -27.90 15.38
C PRO A 430 5.66 -28.84 16.33
N GLY A 431 5.56 -30.15 16.11
CA GLY A 431 6.24 -31.17 16.91
C GLY A 431 5.65 -31.41 18.31
N ALA A 432 4.48 -30.88 18.64
CA ALA A 432 3.81 -31.16 19.90
C ALA A 432 3.35 -32.62 19.98
N LEU A 433 3.55 -33.27 21.15
CA LEU A 433 3.24 -34.70 21.36
C LEU A 433 1.74 -34.99 21.39
N ASP A 434 0.92 -33.97 21.66
CA ASP A 434 -0.54 -33.97 21.66
C ASP A 434 -1.15 -33.41 20.36
N ALA A 435 -0.31 -33.11 19.34
CA ALA A 435 -0.79 -32.70 18.03
C ALA A 435 -1.70 -33.78 17.42
N ARG A 436 -2.88 -33.37 16.95
CA ARG A 436 -3.90 -34.25 16.34
C ARG A 436 -3.60 -34.52 14.86
N TRP A 437 -2.73 -33.70 14.25
CA TRP A 437 -2.38 -33.77 12.84
C TRP A 437 -0.88 -33.61 12.58
N ILE A 438 -0.28 -34.59 11.89
CA ILE A 438 1.00 -34.41 11.21
C ILE A 438 0.73 -33.74 9.86
N SER A 439 1.55 -32.74 9.48
CA SER A 439 1.38 -31.96 8.25
C SER A 439 2.64 -31.97 7.38
N ALA A 440 2.67 -32.81 6.35
CA ALA A 440 3.75 -32.86 5.36
C ALA A 440 3.50 -31.93 4.16
N ARG A 441 4.57 -31.49 3.49
CA ARG A 441 4.54 -30.82 2.19
C ARG A 441 5.38 -31.62 1.20
N VAL A 442 4.74 -32.20 0.18
CA VAL A 442 5.41 -32.95 -0.88
C VAL A 442 5.54 -32.04 -2.10
N HIS A 443 6.68 -31.37 -2.22
CA HIS A 443 6.98 -30.49 -3.35
C HIS A 443 7.22 -31.31 -4.62
N THR A 444 6.52 -30.96 -5.70
CA THR A 444 6.50 -31.76 -6.94
C THR A 444 5.96 -30.94 -8.11
N HIS A 445 6.33 -31.29 -9.34
CA HIS A 445 5.77 -30.66 -10.53
C HIS A 445 4.26 -30.96 -10.65
N PRO A 446 3.40 -29.98 -11.01
CA PRO A 446 1.94 -30.18 -11.05
C PRO A 446 1.45 -31.38 -11.85
N ALA A 447 2.12 -31.74 -12.94
CA ALA A 447 1.76 -32.91 -13.74
C ALA A 447 1.97 -34.25 -13.01
N ALA A 448 2.94 -34.33 -12.09
CA ALA A 448 3.21 -35.53 -11.30
C ALA A 448 2.30 -35.66 -10.06
N MET A 449 1.47 -34.64 -9.77
CA MET A 449 0.54 -34.69 -8.64
C MET A 449 -0.54 -35.76 -8.82
N ASP A 450 -1.03 -35.98 -10.04
CA ASP A 450 -2.08 -36.98 -10.27
C ASP A 450 -1.56 -38.41 -10.06
N ASP A 451 -0.36 -38.74 -10.53
CA ASP A 451 0.29 -40.05 -10.31
C ASP A 451 0.61 -40.30 -8.82
N LEU A 452 1.12 -39.27 -8.12
CA LEU A 452 1.36 -39.33 -6.67
C LEU A 452 0.08 -39.61 -5.87
N LEU A 453 -1.06 -39.04 -6.30
CA LEU A 453 -2.35 -39.21 -5.64
C LEU A 453 -3.04 -40.53 -5.99
N ALA A 454 -2.87 -41.02 -7.23
CA ALA A 454 -3.44 -42.29 -7.69
C ALA A 454 -2.65 -43.51 -7.18
N THR A 455 -1.32 -43.40 -7.07
CA THR A 455 -0.42 -44.53 -6.80
C THR A 455 0.10 -44.51 -5.37
N HIS A 456 0.77 -43.43 -4.97
CA HIS A 456 1.59 -43.43 -3.75
C HIS A 456 0.85 -43.00 -2.48
N LEU A 457 -0.22 -42.21 -2.60
CA LEU A 457 -1.03 -41.82 -1.44
C LEU A 457 -1.84 -42.98 -0.82
N PRO A 458 -2.42 -43.92 -1.60
CA PRO A 458 -3.00 -45.16 -1.06
C PRO A 458 -1.98 -46.01 -0.30
N ASP A 459 -0.78 -46.22 -0.88
CA ASP A 459 0.30 -47.00 -0.25
C ASP A 459 0.73 -46.39 1.08
N LEU A 460 0.94 -45.07 1.12
CA LEU A 460 1.25 -44.34 2.34
C LEU A 460 0.16 -44.51 3.41
N ARG A 461 -1.11 -44.46 3.01
CA ARG A 461 -2.23 -44.68 3.95
C ARG A 461 -2.25 -46.12 4.49
N ALA A 462 -1.93 -47.11 3.66
CA ALA A 462 -1.83 -48.51 4.09
C ALA A 462 -0.67 -48.73 5.09
N GLN A 463 0.50 -48.16 4.81
CA GLN A 463 1.66 -48.19 5.72
C GLN A 463 1.37 -47.50 7.07
N LEU A 464 0.53 -46.45 7.07
CA LEU A 464 0.07 -45.74 8.26
C LEU A 464 -1.17 -46.39 8.91
N GLY A 465 -1.36 -47.71 8.78
CA GLY A 465 -2.43 -48.46 9.46
C GLY A 465 -3.85 -48.07 9.04
N GLY A 466 -4.03 -47.46 7.87
CA GLY A 466 -5.33 -46.98 7.39
C GLY A 466 -5.76 -45.61 7.93
N ALA A 467 -4.89 -44.89 8.63
CA ALA A 467 -5.18 -43.61 9.29
C ALA A 467 -5.95 -42.59 8.43
N ASP A 468 -6.72 -41.73 9.09
CA ASP A 468 -7.46 -40.65 8.43
C ASP A 468 -6.46 -39.63 7.84
N LEU A 469 -6.48 -39.54 6.51
CA LEU A 469 -5.57 -38.72 5.72
C LEU A 469 -6.39 -37.78 4.84
N TRP A 470 -5.97 -36.52 4.76
CA TRP A 470 -6.46 -35.58 3.75
C TRP A 470 -5.32 -34.87 3.02
N MET A 471 -5.63 -34.36 1.83
CA MET A 471 -4.67 -33.62 1.01
C MET A 471 -5.30 -32.37 0.39
N VAL A 472 -4.47 -31.38 0.07
CA VAL A 472 -4.81 -30.22 -0.76
C VAL A 472 -3.64 -29.95 -1.70
N ARG A 473 -3.93 -29.65 -2.97
CA ARG A 473 -2.94 -29.15 -3.94
C ARG A 473 -2.70 -27.67 -3.64
N TYR A 474 -1.48 -27.31 -3.24
CA TYR A 474 -1.07 -25.93 -3.05
C TYR A 474 -0.32 -25.45 -4.28
N ARG A 475 -0.78 -24.31 -4.82
CA ARG A 475 -0.05 -23.47 -5.76
C ARG A 475 0.03 -22.07 -5.17
N ASN A 476 1.24 -21.56 -4.95
CA ASN A 476 1.47 -20.29 -4.27
C ASN A 476 2.74 -19.64 -4.88
N PRO A 477 2.73 -18.37 -5.31
CA PRO A 477 3.89 -17.72 -5.91
C PRO A 477 5.18 -17.73 -5.07
N GLU A 478 5.06 -17.97 -3.75
CA GLU A 478 6.17 -17.94 -2.79
C GLU A 478 6.77 -19.32 -2.50
N LEU A 479 6.16 -20.41 -2.97
CA LEU A 479 6.57 -21.78 -2.67
C LEU A 479 6.38 -22.68 -3.89
N THR A 480 7.39 -23.49 -4.22
CA THR A 480 7.27 -24.55 -5.23
C THR A 480 6.00 -25.37 -5.02
N ASP A 481 5.25 -25.58 -6.10
CA ASP A 481 3.97 -26.31 -6.09
C ASP A 481 4.09 -27.64 -5.32
N HIS A 482 3.09 -27.94 -4.49
CA HIS A 482 3.16 -29.06 -3.56
C HIS A 482 1.81 -29.66 -3.20
N LEU A 483 1.82 -30.93 -2.83
CA LEU A 483 0.73 -31.56 -2.09
C LEU A 483 0.95 -31.30 -0.60
N ARG A 484 0.04 -30.59 0.06
CA ARG A 484 -0.01 -30.57 1.53
C ARG A 484 -0.82 -31.78 1.98
N VAL A 485 -0.16 -32.73 2.62
CA VAL A 485 -0.78 -33.95 3.16
C VAL A 485 -0.90 -33.80 4.68
N ARG A 486 -2.10 -34.04 5.21
CA ARG A 486 -2.39 -34.06 6.65
C ARG A 486 -2.77 -35.48 7.05
N VAL A 487 -2.15 -36.02 8.09
CA VAL A 487 -2.46 -37.34 8.65
C VAL A 487 -2.89 -37.16 10.10
N ALA A 488 -4.02 -37.74 10.49
CA ALA A 488 -4.44 -37.78 11.88
C ALA A 488 -3.48 -38.69 12.67
N THR A 489 -2.93 -38.20 13.78
CA THR A 489 -2.02 -38.96 14.66
C THR A 489 -2.73 -40.08 15.41
N GLY A 490 -4.06 -40.03 15.48
CA GLY A 490 -4.84 -40.68 16.53
C GLY A 490 -4.77 -39.83 17.80
N GLY A 491 -5.93 -39.56 18.42
CA GLY A 491 -5.93 -39.03 19.79
C GLY A 491 -5.25 -40.02 20.74
N PRO A 492 -4.73 -39.55 21.90
CA PRO A 492 -4.03 -40.42 22.85
C PRO A 492 -4.89 -41.64 23.16
N SER A 493 -4.41 -42.81 22.76
CA SER A 493 -5.17 -44.05 22.86
C SER A 493 -5.40 -44.37 24.33
N ARG A 494 -6.59 -44.88 24.65
CA ARG A 494 -6.85 -45.50 25.96
C ARG A 494 -5.81 -46.60 26.16
N GLN A 495 -4.87 -46.39 27.07
CA GLN A 495 -4.02 -47.47 27.54
C GLN A 495 -4.93 -48.56 28.13
N PRO A 496 -4.87 -49.82 27.67
CA PRO A 496 -5.30 -50.92 28.53
C PRO A 496 -4.38 -50.90 29.76
N ALA A 497 -4.98 -50.97 30.96
CA ALA A 497 -4.20 -50.90 32.19
C ALA A 497 -3.32 -52.15 32.35
N SER A 498 -2.05 -51.93 32.69
CA SER A 498 -1.10 -52.97 33.11
C SER A 498 -0.49 -52.58 34.47
N PRO A 499 -0.18 -53.56 35.35
CA PRO A 499 0.13 -53.33 36.76
C PRO A 499 1.54 -52.76 37.02
N PRO A 500 1.82 -52.23 38.23
CA PRO A 500 3.05 -51.50 38.50
C PRO A 500 4.28 -52.40 38.70
N SER A 501 5.45 -51.89 38.31
CA SER A 501 6.76 -52.31 38.81
C SER A 501 7.38 -51.19 39.66
N ALA A 502 8.15 -51.56 40.70
CA ALA A 502 8.69 -50.65 41.69
C ALA A 502 10.10 -50.12 41.34
N ASP A 503 10.60 -49.24 42.22
CA ASP A 503 11.91 -48.59 42.26
C ASP A 503 12.27 -47.61 41.12
N GLY A 504 12.86 -46.43 41.40
CA GLY A 504 13.32 -45.91 42.70
C GLY A 504 13.47 -44.39 42.74
N ALA A 505 13.72 -43.86 43.95
CA ALA A 505 13.75 -42.43 44.27
C ALA A 505 14.84 -41.64 43.49
N ARG A 506 14.75 -40.31 43.32
CA ARG A 506 14.99 -39.33 44.42
C ARG A 506 14.52 -37.88 44.15
N ARG A 507 13.91 -37.31 45.20
CA ARG A 507 14.04 -35.92 45.72
C ARG A 507 13.63 -34.72 44.85
N SER A 508 12.50 -34.11 45.22
CA SER A 508 12.36 -32.63 45.27
C SER A 508 13.16 -32.04 46.46
N PRO A 509 13.26 -30.70 46.61
CA PRO A 509 12.31 -30.06 47.53
C PRO A 509 11.89 -28.59 47.20
N ARG A 510 10.60 -28.28 47.50
CA ARG A 510 10.05 -27.02 48.11
C ARG A 510 10.46 -25.65 47.51
N ARG A 511 9.55 -24.68 47.36
CA ARG A 511 8.60 -24.17 48.38
C ARG A 511 7.33 -23.55 47.81
N ALA A 512 6.25 -23.66 48.59
CA ALA A 512 5.17 -22.68 48.72
C ALA A 512 4.89 -22.48 50.22
N PRO A 513 4.42 -21.29 50.64
CA PRO A 513 3.12 -21.17 51.36
C PRO A 513 2.34 -19.89 50.94
N SER A 514 1.05 -19.67 51.27
CA SER A 514 0.03 -20.51 51.92
C SER A 514 -1.39 -19.94 51.67
N GLU A 515 -2.34 -20.85 51.45
CA GLU A 515 -3.71 -20.89 52.02
C GLU A 515 -4.53 -19.61 52.29
N ARG A 516 -5.78 -19.60 51.78
CA ARG A 516 -7.00 -19.73 52.63
C ARG A 516 -8.26 -20.02 51.80
N SER A 517 -9.10 -20.91 52.32
CA SER A 517 -10.50 -21.17 51.92
C SER A 517 -11.35 -21.36 53.20
N PRO A 518 -12.69 -21.27 53.14
CA PRO A 518 -13.46 -22.51 53.34
C PRO A 518 -14.84 -22.62 52.63
N SER A 519 -15.30 -23.86 52.46
CA SER A 519 -16.70 -24.37 52.48
C SER A 519 -17.83 -23.77 51.61
N THR A 520 -18.19 -24.51 50.55
CA THR A 520 -19.51 -25.15 50.24
C THR A 520 -20.73 -25.00 51.18
N PRO A 521 -21.98 -25.37 50.76
CA PRO A 521 -22.56 -25.52 49.40
C PRO A 521 -24.02 -25.00 49.26
N THR A 522 -24.61 -25.01 48.05
CA THR A 522 -26.07 -25.29 47.87
C THR A 522 -26.42 -25.68 46.42
N SER A 523 -27.62 -26.24 46.22
CA SER A 523 -28.11 -26.79 44.95
C SER A 523 -29.27 -25.98 44.33
N ARG A 524 -29.46 -26.11 43.01
CA ARG A 524 -30.78 -26.18 42.34
C ARG A 524 -30.66 -26.59 40.86
N ARG A 525 -31.52 -27.52 40.42
CA ARG A 525 -32.00 -27.62 39.02
C ARG A 525 -33.20 -26.66 38.85
N PRO A 526 -33.73 -26.45 37.63
CA PRO A 526 -34.76 -27.36 37.12
C PRO A 526 -34.38 -28.02 35.78
N ASP A 527 -35.21 -28.97 35.36
CA ASP A 527 -34.99 -29.83 34.20
C ASP A 527 -35.55 -29.25 32.89
N GLY A 528 -35.03 -29.71 31.75
CA GLY A 528 -35.49 -29.36 30.41
C GLY A 528 -35.02 -30.41 29.39
N THR A 529 -35.91 -31.30 28.97
CA THR A 529 -35.57 -32.50 28.18
C THR A 529 -35.62 -32.28 26.67
N ALA A 530 -34.48 -32.57 26.00
CA ALA A 530 -34.38 -33.17 24.66
C ALA A 530 -34.96 -32.39 23.44
N PRO A 531 -34.55 -32.70 22.18
CA PRO A 531 -33.65 -33.76 21.72
C PRO A 531 -32.28 -33.26 21.23
N GLY A 532 -31.31 -34.18 21.18
CA GLY A 532 -29.93 -33.89 20.77
C GLY A 532 -29.75 -33.78 19.25
N TRP A 533 -28.92 -32.82 18.84
CA TRP A 533 -28.43 -32.70 17.46
C TRP A 533 -27.07 -33.42 17.32
N PRO A 534 -26.85 -34.22 16.25
CA PRO A 534 -25.60 -34.97 16.10
C PRO A 534 -24.43 -34.06 15.71
N SER A 535 -23.28 -34.26 16.34
CA SER A 535 -22.04 -33.54 16.01
C SER A 535 -21.67 -33.73 14.52
N PRO A 536 -21.26 -32.66 13.81
CA PRO A 536 -20.97 -32.73 12.38
C PRO A 536 -19.68 -33.52 12.11
N ARG A 537 -19.82 -34.83 11.85
CA ARG A 537 -18.75 -35.64 11.25
C ARG A 537 -18.59 -35.26 9.78
N PRO A 538 -17.38 -34.96 9.27
CA PRO A 538 -17.17 -34.81 7.84
C PRO A 538 -17.36 -36.17 7.16
N ARG A 539 -18.38 -36.29 6.30
CA ARG A 539 -18.51 -37.43 5.37
C ARG A 539 -17.76 -37.11 4.07
N PRO A 540 -16.89 -38.00 3.56
CA PRO A 540 -16.27 -37.79 2.25
C PRO A 540 -17.28 -38.03 1.11
N CYS A 541 -17.30 -37.15 0.12
CA CYS A 541 -18.01 -37.40 -1.14
C CYS A 541 -17.24 -38.42 -1.97
N SER A 542 -17.79 -39.62 -2.15
CA SER A 542 -17.21 -40.68 -2.97
C SER A 542 -17.86 -40.76 -4.37
N ALA A 543 -17.04 -41.13 -5.36
CA ALA A 543 -17.37 -41.43 -6.76
C ALA A 543 -17.84 -40.28 -7.68
N PRO A 544 -16.99 -39.80 -8.60
CA PRO A 544 -17.42 -39.34 -9.91
C PRO A 544 -17.68 -40.54 -10.85
N THR A 545 -18.74 -40.50 -11.65
CA THR A 545 -19.15 -41.61 -12.53
C THR A 545 -18.25 -41.79 -13.74
N ARG A 546 -17.73 -43.01 -13.95
CA ARG A 546 -17.14 -43.40 -15.25
C ARG A 546 -18.22 -43.56 -16.31
N ARG A 547 -18.16 -42.79 -17.40
CA ARG A 547 -18.58 -43.20 -18.76
C ARG A 547 -18.14 -42.19 -19.83
N ARG A 548 -17.32 -42.64 -20.78
CA ARG A 548 -17.12 -42.06 -22.12
C ARG A 548 -17.01 -43.23 -23.12
N PRO A 549 -17.71 -43.18 -24.26
CA PRO A 549 -17.30 -43.85 -25.48
C PRO A 549 -16.52 -42.88 -26.39
N SER A 550 -15.81 -43.44 -27.37
CA SER A 550 -15.04 -42.72 -28.40
C SER A 550 -15.90 -42.43 -29.66
N PRO A 551 -15.45 -41.60 -30.63
CA PRO A 551 -16.33 -40.99 -31.63
C PRO A 551 -16.52 -41.81 -32.92
N CYS A 552 -17.59 -41.50 -33.66
CA CYS A 552 -17.85 -41.96 -35.03
C CYS A 552 -18.26 -40.78 -35.93
N CYS A 553 -18.10 -40.96 -37.25
CA CYS A 553 -18.38 -39.97 -38.29
C CYS A 553 -19.89 -39.77 -38.56
N GLY A 554 -20.27 -38.64 -39.18
CA GLY A 554 -21.66 -38.40 -39.62
C GLY A 554 -21.87 -37.07 -40.33
N THR A 555 -21.73 -37.05 -41.66
CA THR A 555 -21.95 -35.89 -42.55
C THR A 555 -23.43 -35.50 -42.69
N HIS A 556 -23.71 -34.19 -42.81
CA HIS A 556 -24.69 -33.49 -43.69
C HIS A 556 -25.22 -32.18 -43.02
N ARG A 557 -25.68 -31.12 -43.72
CA ARG A 557 -25.27 -30.44 -44.98
C ARG A 557 -26.16 -29.19 -45.17
N GLN A 558 -25.60 -28.08 -45.67
CA GLN A 558 -26.34 -26.91 -46.24
C GLN A 558 -27.22 -26.11 -45.22
N ALA A 559 -27.60 -24.84 -45.46
CA ALA A 559 -27.44 -23.96 -46.62
C ALA A 559 -26.99 -22.54 -46.16
N CYS A 560 -25.94 -21.94 -46.75
CA CYS A 560 -26.00 -20.98 -47.88
C CYS A 560 -26.42 -19.54 -47.55
N THR A 561 -25.44 -18.62 -47.63
CA THR A 561 -25.50 -17.49 -48.57
C THR A 561 -24.06 -17.00 -48.84
N ALA A 562 -23.81 -16.38 -50.00
CA ALA A 562 -22.47 -15.95 -50.41
C ALA A 562 -22.56 -14.77 -51.39
N THR A 563 -21.53 -13.92 -51.39
CA THR A 563 -21.34 -12.85 -52.38
C THR A 563 -19.86 -12.86 -52.82
N LEU A 564 -19.59 -12.62 -54.11
CA LEU A 564 -18.35 -13.09 -54.75
C LEU A 564 -17.85 -12.09 -55.81
N SER A 565 -16.65 -11.51 -55.64
CA SER A 565 -15.92 -10.79 -56.71
C SER A 565 -14.46 -10.48 -56.30
N ARG A 566 -13.48 -10.29 -57.20
CA ARG A 566 -12.95 -11.13 -58.31
C ARG A 566 -11.63 -10.51 -58.82
N ARG A 567 -10.71 -11.36 -59.31
CA ARG A 567 -9.52 -11.08 -60.19
C ARG A 567 -8.20 -10.55 -59.56
N SER A 568 -7.11 -11.08 -60.12
CA SER A 568 -5.67 -10.78 -59.96
C SER A 568 -5.14 -10.15 -61.31
N PRO A 569 -3.83 -10.11 -61.73
CA PRO A 569 -2.57 -10.69 -61.20
C PRO A 569 -1.25 -9.86 -61.32
N CYS A 570 -0.11 -10.47 -60.92
CA CYS A 570 1.31 -10.18 -61.28
C CYS A 570 1.98 -8.88 -60.77
N SER A 571 3.30 -8.81 -60.51
CA SER A 571 4.45 -9.53 -61.13
C SER A 571 5.70 -9.83 -60.24
N THR A 572 6.33 -10.99 -60.48
CA THR A 572 7.78 -11.35 -60.41
C THR A 572 8.76 -10.81 -59.33
N SER A 573 9.10 -11.68 -58.33
CA SER A 573 10.38 -12.45 -58.15
C SER A 573 11.71 -11.99 -58.83
N PRO A 574 12.95 -12.37 -58.35
CA PRO A 574 13.29 -13.75 -57.91
C PRO A 574 14.40 -14.04 -56.84
N LYS A 575 14.25 -15.19 -56.13
CA LYS A 575 15.24 -16.26 -55.75
C LYS A 575 16.58 -15.91 -55.06
N ARG A 576 17.03 -16.65 -54.03
CA ARG A 576 17.51 -18.07 -54.00
C ARG A 576 17.37 -18.66 -52.57
N SER A 577 16.81 -19.86 -52.31
CA SER A 577 17.36 -21.25 -52.44
C SER A 577 18.67 -21.50 -51.67
N SER A 578 18.91 -22.57 -50.91
CA SER A 578 18.16 -23.80 -50.48
C SER A 578 18.99 -24.47 -49.34
N ALA A 579 18.67 -25.56 -48.62
CA ALA A 579 17.77 -26.72 -48.79
C ALA A 579 17.36 -27.28 -47.37
N THR A 580 17.36 -28.59 -47.07
CA THR A 580 16.26 -29.59 -47.18
C THR A 580 16.58 -30.84 -46.32
N CYS A 581 15.66 -31.31 -45.44
CA CYS A 581 15.65 -32.62 -44.73
C CYS A 581 16.86 -32.95 -43.79
N THR A 582 16.86 -33.94 -42.88
CA THR A 582 16.04 -35.17 -42.71
C THR A 582 15.95 -35.59 -41.21
N ALA A 583 15.05 -36.51 -40.83
CA ALA A 583 14.97 -37.15 -39.51
C ALA A 583 14.97 -38.70 -39.63
N PRO A 584 15.65 -39.43 -38.71
CA PRO A 584 14.95 -40.33 -37.75
C PRO A 584 15.79 -40.56 -36.45
N PRO A 585 15.55 -41.61 -35.61
CA PRO A 585 14.32 -42.13 -35.02
C PRO A 585 14.33 -42.09 -33.45
N THR A 586 13.29 -42.62 -32.81
CA THR A 586 13.16 -42.76 -31.33
C THR A 586 13.97 -43.89 -30.71
N ILE A 587 14.65 -43.63 -29.58
CA ILE A 587 15.07 -44.64 -28.58
C ILE A 587 14.82 -44.08 -27.17
N SER A 588 14.42 -44.93 -26.21
CA SER A 588 14.30 -44.60 -24.78
C SER A 588 15.14 -45.54 -23.92
N PRO A 589 15.81 -45.04 -22.87
CA PRO A 589 16.23 -45.85 -21.73
C PRO A 589 15.51 -45.45 -20.43
N ARG A 590 15.04 -46.45 -19.67
CA ARG A 590 14.61 -46.29 -18.27
C ARG A 590 15.83 -46.42 -17.34
N VAL A 591 16.09 -45.44 -16.48
CA VAL A 591 17.03 -45.54 -15.34
C VAL A 591 16.40 -44.78 -14.15
N PRO A 592 16.41 -45.31 -12.92
CA PRO A 592 15.61 -44.76 -11.81
C PRO A 592 16.26 -43.59 -11.06
N PHE A 593 15.41 -42.73 -10.48
CA PHE A 593 15.82 -41.67 -9.55
C PHE A 593 15.98 -42.22 -8.12
N PRO A 594 17.08 -41.89 -7.40
CA PRO A 594 17.20 -42.18 -5.97
C PRO A 594 16.50 -41.10 -5.12
N ALA A 595 15.49 -41.49 -4.34
CA ALA A 595 14.82 -40.58 -3.41
C ALA A 595 15.72 -40.29 -2.18
N ARG A 596 16.25 -39.06 -2.07
CA ARG A 596 16.93 -38.61 -0.85
C ARG A 596 15.91 -38.10 0.18
N LEU A 597 15.64 -38.90 1.20
CA LEU A 597 14.99 -38.44 2.43
C LEU A 597 15.97 -37.56 3.21
N SER A 598 15.71 -36.26 3.30
CA SER A 598 16.51 -35.30 4.07
C SER A 598 15.76 -34.87 5.34
N ASN A 599 16.02 -35.56 6.46
CA ASN A 599 15.61 -35.09 7.80
C ASN A 599 16.54 -33.95 8.25
N THR A 600 16.14 -32.70 8.01
CA THR A 600 16.89 -31.50 8.46
C THR A 600 16.42 -30.99 9.82
N THR A 601 16.84 -31.66 10.89
CA THR A 601 16.78 -31.10 12.26
C THR A 601 17.99 -30.21 12.51
N SER A 602 17.95 -28.97 12.00
CA SER A 602 19.08 -28.04 12.09
C SER A 602 19.14 -27.28 13.43
N LEU A 603 19.61 -27.96 14.47
CA LEU A 603 20.29 -27.27 15.58
C LEU A 603 21.65 -26.75 15.06
N VAL A 604 21.95 -25.46 15.30
CA VAL A 604 23.18 -24.83 14.84
C VAL A 604 24.19 -24.71 16.00
N PRO A 605 25.34 -25.41 15.95
CA PRO A 605 26.46 -25.14 16.84
C PRO A 605 27.17 -23.84 16.42
N ARG A 606 27.70 -23.09 17.38
CA ARG A 606 28.59 -21.94 17.10
C ARG A 606 29.94 -22.44 16.52
N PRO A 607 30.45 -21.86 15.43
CA PRO A 607 31.86 -21.97 15.08
C PRO A 607 32.73 -21.20 16.10
N GLY A 608 33.81 -21.82 16.56
CA GLY A 608 34.85 -21.13 17.34
C GLY A 608 35.81 -20.35 16.46
N TRP A 609 36.40 -19.27 16.99
CA TRP A 609 37.47 -18.53 16.32
C TRP A 609 38.83 -19.21 16.52
N PRO A 610 39.65 -19.38 15.46
CA PRO A 610 41.10 -19.42 15.61
C PRO A 610 41.63 -17.97 15.70
N GLY A 611 42.54 -17.70 16.64
CA GLY A 611 43.07 -16.35 16.87
C GLY A 611 44.50 -16.14 16.34
N THR A 612 44.85 -14.88 16.12
CA THR A 612 46.24 -14.39 16.03
C THR A 612 46.35 -13.09 16.84
N ALA A 613 47.52 -12.88 17.46
CA ALA A 613 47.73 -11.86 18.49
C ALA A 613 48.64 -10.70 18.00
N PRO A 614 49.26 -9.85 18.86
CA PRO A 614 48.75 -8.49 19.03
C PRO A 614 49.74 -7.39 18.63
N ARG A 615 49.26 -6.15 18.54
CA ARG A 615 50.10 -4.94 18.62
C ARG A 615 49.50 -3.91 19.58
N ALA A 616 50.38 -3.14 20.20
CA ALA A 616 50.10 -2.21 21.30
C ALA A 616 50.29 -0.72 20.83
N PRO A 617 50.32 0.33 21.69
CA PRO A 617 49.29 1.36 21.59
C PRO A 617 49.79 2.83 21.51
N THR A 618 48.84 3.79 21.52
CA THR A 618 49.03 5.24 21.84
C THR A 618 49.86 6.08 20.83
N PRO A 619 49.86 7.45 20.88
CA PRO A 619 49.35 8.37 21.91
C PRO A 619 48.36 9.48 21.42
N CYS A 620 48.18 10.49 22.27
CA CYS A 620 47.13 11.53 22.26
C CYS A 620 47.41 12.76 21.38
N CYS A 621 46.35 13.57 21.13
CA CYS A 621 46.26 15.06 21.20
C CYS A 621 47.36 15.96 20.59
N PRO A 622 47.02 17.11 19.96
CA PRO A 622 46.29 18.19 20.64
C PRO A 622 45.25 18.97 19.81
N ALA A 623 44.64 19.98 20.44
CA ALA A 623 43.63 20.86 19.86
C ALA A 623 44.21 22.14 19.26
N ASN A 624 43.42 22.82 18.42
CA ASN A 624 43.48 24.28 18.31
C ASN A 624 42.12 24.87 17.90
N SER A 625 41.90 26.17 18.17
CA SER A 625 40.65 26.91 17.91
C SER A 625 40.86 28.03 16.85
N PRO A 626 39.85 28.82 16.41
CA PRO A 626 39.21 29.81 17.28
C PRO A 626 37.68 29.97 17.14
N ARG A 627 37.14 30.54 18.22
CA ARG A 627 35.77 30.98 18.48
C ARG A 627 35.19 31.91 17.40
N CYS A 628 33.88 31.77 17.16
CA CYS A 628 32.96 32.90 17.00
C CYS A 628 31.65 32.53 17.70
N GLY A 629 31.10 33.44 18.52
CA GLY A 629 29.86 33.19 19.27
C GLY A 629 29.01 34.45 19.40
N ARG A 630 27.69 34.28 19.47
CA ARG A 630 26.70 35.30 19.86
C ARG A 630 25.61 34.67 20.75
N PRO A 631 24.94 35.47 21.60
CA PRO A 631 24.30 34.95 22.81
C PRO A 631 22.82 34.59 22.65
N GLU A 632 22.32 33.84 23.64
CA GLU A 632 20.89 33.71 23.93
C GLU A 632 20.31 35.02 24.51
N PRO A 633 19.04 35.37 24.22
CA PRO A 633 18.28 36.34 24.98
C PRO A 633 17.40 35.66 26.05
N THR A 634 17.53 36.05 27.31
CA THR A 634 16.60 35.66 28.39
C THR A 634 15.64 36.79 28.75
N ARG A 635 14.43 36.75 28.20
CA ARG A 635 13.17 37.16 28.85
C ARG A 635 11.95 36.79 28.00
#